data_AF-A0A4Q4CHD8-F1
#
_entry.id   AF-A0A4Q4CHD8-F1
#
_cell.length_a   1.000
_cell.length_b   1.000
_cell.length_c   1.000
_cell.angle_alpha   90.00
_cell.angle_beta   90.00
_cell.angle_gamma   90.00
#
_symmetry.space_group_name_H-M   'P 1'
#
loop_
_entity.id
_entity.type
_entity.pdbx_description
1 polymer ?
#
loop_
_entity_poly.entity_id
_entity_poly.type
_entity_poly.pdbx_seq_one_letter_code
_entity_poly.pdbx_strand_id
1 'polypeptide(L)'
;MDRAAFERAGIWLGGAGSAGVEFTSGVAFEVEAGPLTMAGDGGDFALTINGKSIAWPARAVLKPGDVVDIHPGAWGNWGYLRFGHEVDADPVLGSRATNSIAGLGRLLVAGDRIGFGEEAPRRAAPHPRLTPPGEGAIRIIWGLHADSFDRDTRQRFVEEPFRVSARMDRMGLRLEDRAGVFREQRVLSLVSDAIVPGDIQILGDGT
;
A
#
# COMPACT_ATOMS: atom_id res chain seq x y z
N MET A 1 -0.49 2.13 -1.96
CA MET A 1 -0.79 0.80 -2.55
C MET A 1 -2.09 0.24 -2.02
N ASP A 2 -2.27 0.13 -0.71
CA ASP A 2 -3.53 -0.21 -0.06
C ASP A 2 -4.16 1.06 0.55
N ARG A 3 -5.07 1.68 -0.21
CA ARG A 3 -5.79 2.88 0.22
C ARG A 3 -6.73 2.58 1.41
N ALA A 4 -7.29 1.38 1.47
CA ALA A 4 -8.23 1.03 2.52
C ALA A 4 -7.53 0.96 3.88
N ALA A 5 -6.34 0.36 3.96
CA ALA A 5 -5.54 0.36 5.18
C ALA A 5 -5.15 1.78 5.62
N PHE A 6 -4.67 2.62 4.69
CA PHE A 6 -4.35 4.02 4.96
C PHE A 6 -5.54 4.81 5.55
N GLU A 7 -6.73 4.61 4.97
CA GLU A 7 -7.96 5.24 5.44
C GLU A 7 -8.43 4.67 6.78
N ARG A 8 -8.41 3.35 6.99
CA ARG A 8 -8.80 2.72 8.26
C ARG A 8 -7.94 3.18 9.43
N ALA A 9 -6.61 3.24 9.26
CA ALA A 9 -5.71 3.77 10.27
C ALA A 9 -6.04 5.23 10.62
N GLY A 10 -6.30 6.06 9.59
CA GLY A 10 -6.67 7.46 9.78
C GLY A 10 -8.02 7.64 10.47
N ILE A 11 -9.01 6.81 10.12
CA ILE A 11 -10.33 6.78 10.77
C ILE A 11 -10.16 6.39 12.24
N TRP A 12 -9.38 5.37 12.57
CA TRP A 12 -9.24 4.86 13.94
C TRP A 12 -8.63 5.88 14.92
N LEU A 13 -7.83 6.82 14.41
CA LEU A 13 -7.35 7.98 15.19
C LEU A 13 -8.48 8.93 15.60
N GLY A 14 -9.62 8.90 14.90
CA GLY A 14 -10.71 9.86 15.05
C GLY A 14 -10.49 11.17 14.29
N GLY A 15 -9.26 11.42 13.84
CA GLY A 15 -8.83 12.58 13.07
C GLY A 15 -7.34 12.39 12.80
N ALA A 16 -6.95 12.46 11.54
CA ALA A 16 -5.57 12.27 11.12
C ALA A 16 -5.18 13.33 10.10
N GLY A 17 -3.89 13.69 10.07
CA GLY A 17 -3.33 14.50 9.00
C GLY A 17 -3.53 13.86 7.62
N SER A 18 -3.47 14.64 6.55
CA SER A 18 -3.68 14.19 5.18
C SER A 18 -2.61 13.19 4.70
N ALA A 19 -1.39 13.29 5.23
CA ALA A 19 -0.24 12.46 4.86
C ALA A 19 0.18 11.49 5.97
N GLY A 20 0.85 10.40 5.59
CA GLY A 20 1.35 9.37 6.50
C GLY A 20 2.56 8.66 5.91
N VAL A 21 3.11 7.71 6.66
CA VAL A 21 4.28 6.92 6.23
C VAL A 21 3.80 5.56 5.74
N GLU A 22 4.18 5.19 4.52
CA GLU A 22 3.99 3.86 3.97
C GLU A 22 5.33 3.10 4.01
N PHE A 23 5.29 1.83 4.40
CA PHE A 23 6.49 0.99 4.53
C PHE A 23 6.23 -0.46 4.11
N THR A 24 7.30 -1.17 3.74
CA THR A 24 7.23 -2.59 3.35
C THR A 24 8.12 -3.49 4.22
N SER A 25 9.29 -3.00 4.62
CA SER A 25 10.30 -3.76 5.38
C SER A 25 10.24 -3.50 6.89
N GLY A 26 9.15 -2.91 7.36
CA GLY A 26 9.06 -2.33 8.70
C GLY A 26 9.58 -0.90 8.77
N VAL A 27 9.52 -0.31 9.97
CA VAL A 27 10.04 1.03 10.28
C VAL A 27 10.31 1.13 11.78
N ALA A 28 11.40 1.79 12.14
CA ALA A 28 11.71 2.12 13.53
C ALA A 28 11.94 3.63 13.65
N PHE A 29 11.44 4.22 14.74
CA PHE A 29 11.59 5.64 15.02
C PHE A 29 11.51 5.94 16.52
N GLU A 30 12.05 7.09 16.90
CA GLU A 30 11.95 7.67 18.24
C GLU A 30 11.15 8.97 18.19
N VAL A 31 10.32 9.20 19.20
CA VAL A 31 9.59 10.47 19.33
C VAL A 31 10.47 11.50 20.03
N GLU A 32 10.92 12.53 19.32
CA GLU A 32 11.76 13.58 19.90
C GLU A 32 10.96 14.61 20.72
N ALA A 33 9.73 14.95 20.31
CA ALA A 33 8.95 16.04 20.91
C ALA A 33 7.43 15.83 20.87
N GLY A 34 6.75 16.42 21.86
CA GLY A 34 5.29 16.42 22.02
C GLY A 34 4.67 15.05 22.35
N PRO A 35 3.41 15.00 22.76
CA PRO A 35 2.63 13.78 22.63
C PRO A 35 2.22 13.59 21.16
N LEU A 36 2.48 12.43 20.58
CA LEU A 36 2.13 12.10 19.20
C LEU A 36 1.14 10.94 19.18
N THR A 37 -0.07 11.16 18.67
CA THR A 37 -1.01 10.05 18.47
C THR A 37 -0.74 9.41 17.11
N MET A 38 -0.58 8.09 17.07
CA MET A 38 -0.41 7.32 15.83
C MET A 38 -1.41 6.17 15.74
N ALA A 39 -1.71 5.75 14.52
CA ALA A 39 -2.33 4.47 14.25
C ALA A 39 -1.66 3.80 13.04
N GLY A 40 -1.59 2.47 13.10
CA GLY A 40 -1.06 1.64 12.03
C GLY A 40 -2.03 0.56 11.58
N ASP A 41 -2.07 0.32 10.27
CA ASP A 41 -2.87 -0.72 9.60
C ASP A 41 -2.16 -1.15 8.31
N GLY A 42 -2.59 -2.26 7.69
CA GLY A 42 -2.00 -2.83 6.49
C GLY A 42 -1.93 -4.36 6.55
N GLY A 43 -0.79 -4.90 6.09
CA GLY A 43 -0.43 -6.30 6.32
C GLY A 43 -0.40 -6.71 7.79
N ASP A 44 0.05 -7.93 8.05
CA ASP A 44 0.42 -8.38 9.39
C ASP A 44 1.80 -7.83 9.73
N PHE A 45 1.86 -7.00 10.77
CA PHE A 45 3.11 -6.43 11.27
C PHE A 45 3.20 -6.63 12.78
N ALA A 46 4.41 -6.87 13.27
CA ALA A 46 4.70 -6.89 14.69
C ALA A 46 5.13 -5.50 15.14
N LEU A 47 4.43 -4.92 16.12
CA LEU A 47 4.74 -3.63 16.70
C LEU A 47 5.24 -3.79 18.13
N THR A 48 6.32 -3.08 18.46
CA THR A 48 6.72 -2.83 19.85
C THR A 48 6.81 -1.34 20.14
N ILE A 49 6.49 -0.97 21.38
CA ILE A 49 6.73 0.38 21.92
C ILE A 49 7.56 0.20 23.19
N ASN A 50 8.77 0.77 23.21
CA ASN A 50 9.75 0.60 24.29
C ASN A 50 9.99 -0.89 24.62
N GLY A 51 10.11 -1.71 23.58
CA GLY A 51 10.30 -3.16 23.69
C GLY A 51 9.07 -3.97 24.14
N LYS A 52 7.92 -3.34 24.40
CA LYS A 52 6.68 -4.03 24.76
C LYS A 52 5.84 -4.29 23.51
N SER A 53 5.45 -5.54 23.29
CA SER A 53 4.59 -5.92 22.18
C SER A 53 3.23 -5.25 22.27
N ILE A 54 2.78 -4.67 21.15
CA ILE A 54 1.46 -4.08 20.97
C ILE A 54 0.75 -4.83 19.84
N ALA A 55 -0.52 -5.14 20.02
CA ALA A 55 -1.31 -5.82 19.01
C ALA A 55 -1.45 -4.95 17.75
N TRP A 56 -1.35 -5.58 16.58
CA TRP A 56 -1.55 -4.95 15.27
C TRP A 56 -2.93 -5.33 14.68
N PRO A 57 -3.65 -4.44 13.97
CA PRO A 57 -3.37 -3.02 13.77
C PRO A 57 -3.35 -2.31 15.13
N ALA A 58 -2.60 -1.21 15.23
CA ALA A 58 -2.37 -0.53 16.51
C ALA A 58 -2.80 0.93 16.52
N ARG A 59 -3.15 1.45 17.71
CA ARG A 59 -3.28 2.88 18.00
C ARG A 59 -2.57 3.18 19.31
N ALA A 60 -1.75 4.24 19.32
CA ALA A 60 -0.98 4.64 20.49
C ALA A 60 -0.93 6.16 20.63
N VAL A 61 -0.80 6.62 21.88
CA VAL A 61 -0.34 7.98 22.19
C VAL A 61 1.08 7.85 22.68
N LEU A 62 2.02 8.32 21.89
CA LEU A 62 3.44 8.30 22.15
C LEU A 62 3.86 9.58 22.89
N LYS A 63 4.90 9.49 23.69
CA LYS A 63 5.53 10.59 24.42
C LYS A 63 6.98 10.77 23.95
N PRO A 64 7.61 11.93 24.25
CA PRO A 64 9.02 12.10 23.97
C PRO A 64 9.86 11.00 24.62
N GLY A 65 10.79 10.42 23.84
CA GLY A 65 11.62 9.28 24.21
C GLY A 65 10.99 7.91 23.98
N ASP A 66 9.72 7.82 23.56
CA ASP A 66 9.15 6.54 23.15
C ASP A 66 9.80 6.07 21.85
N VAL A 67 10.27 4.81 21.86
CA VAL A 67 10.83 4.13 20.69
C VAL A 67 9.81 3.15 20.14
N VAL A 68 9.51 3.29 18.87
CA VAL A 68 8.59 2.44 18.11
C VAL A 68 9.38 1.59 17.15
N ASP A 69 9.15 0.28 17.17
CA ASP A 69 9.74 -0.65 16.22
C ASP A 69 8.65 -1.51 15.58
N ILE A 70 8.59 -1.51 14.26
CA ILE A 70 7.63 -2.25 13.45
C ILE A 70 8.39 -3.16 12.50
N HIS A 71 8.08 -4.45 12.55
CA HIS A 71 8.68 -5.47 11.68
C HIS A 71 7.62 -6.19 10.85
N PRO A 72 7.97 -6.66 9.63
CA PRO A 72 7.08 -7.51 8.83
C PRO A 72 6.63 -8.75 9.61
N GLY A 73 5.35 -9.09 9.47
CA GLY A 73 4.73 -10.31 10.01
C GLY A 73 4.53 -11.38 8.95
N ALA A 74 3.50 -12.21 9.11
CA ALA A 74 3.30 -13.42 8.32
C ALA A 74 2.74 -13.16 6.91
N TRP A 75 2.08 -12.02 6.67
CA TRP A 75 1.43 -11.71 5.39
C TRP A 75 1.30 -10.22 5.14
N GLY A 76 1.08 -9.84 3.89
CA GLY A 76 0.88 -8.45 3.46
C GLY A 76 2.19 -7.69 3.28
N ASN A 77 2.28 -6.91 2.20
CA ASN A 77 3.52 -6.24 1.80
C ASN A 77 3.59 -4.77 2.23
N TRP A 78 2.46 -4.17 2.61
CA TRP A 78 2.35 -2.72 2.81
C TRP A 78 1.75 -2.43 4.18
N GLY A 79 2.47 -1.62 4.96
CA GLY A 79 2.01 -1.06 6.22
C GLY A 79 1.92 0.46 6.11
N TYR A 80 1.02 1.04 6.90
CA TYR A 80 0.79 2.47 6.95
C TYR A 80 0.83 2.95 8.38
N LEU A 81 1.52 4.07 8.62
CA LEU A 81 1.39 4.88 9.83
C LEU A 81 0.66 6.17 9.49
N ARG A 82 -0.35 6.46 10.30
CA ARG A 82 -1.12 7.70 10.29
C ARG A 82 -0.90 8.39 11.62
N PHE A 83 -0.95 9.71 11.59
CA PHE A 83 -0.68 10.55 12.76
C PHE A 83 -1.85 11.48 13.00
N GLY A 84 -2.09 11.81 14.27
CA GLY A 84 -3.10 12.78 14.68
C GLY A 84 -2.79 14.21 14.26
N HIS A 85 -1.63 14.45 13.63
CA HIS A 85 -1.18 15.74 13.13
C HIS A 85 -0.89 15.66 11.64
N GLU A 86 -0.93 16.81 10.96
CA GLU A 86 -0.42 16.92 9.60
C GLU A 86 1.09 16.68 9.57
N VAL A 87 1.56 15.88 8.62
CA VAL A 87 3.00 15.73 8.37
C VAL A 87 3.52 17.03 7.76
N ASP A 88 4.55 17.61 8.38
CA ASP A 88 5.19 18.83 7.91
C ASP A 88 6.09 18.52 6.70
N ALA A 89 5.45 18.50 5.54
CA ALA A 89 6.10 18.36 4.25
C ALA A 89 5.41 19.28 3.25
N ASP A 90 6.18 19.99 2.43
CA ASP A 90 5.61 20.85 1.40
C ASP A 90 4.91 20.00 0.33
N PRO A 91 3.66 20.32 -0.04
CA PRO A 91 2.96 19.60 -1.09
C PRO A 91 3.57 19.95 -2.45
N VAL A 92 3.77 18.93 -3.28
CA VAL A 92 4.16 19.08 -4.69
C VAL A 92 2.94 18.71 -5.54
N LEU A 93 2.51 19.62 -6.42
CA LEU A 93 1.28 19.46 -7.23
C LEU A 93 0.04 19.17 -6.36
N GLY A 94 -0.04 19.76 -5.17
CA GLY A 94 -1.16 19.58 -4.24
C GLY A 94 -1.16 18.25 -3.47
N SER A 95 -0.07 17.48 -3.52
CA SER A 95 0.04 16.19 -2.84
C SER A 95 1.35 16.09 -2.04
N ARG A 96 1.30 15.34 -0.93
CA ARG A 96 2.49 14.94 -0.15
C ARG A 96 2.95 13.50 -0.45
N ALA A 97 2.31 12.85 -1.43
CA ALA A 97 2.68 11.50 -1.82
C ALA A 97 4.02 11.50 -2.57
N THR A 98 4.87 10.52 -2.25
CA THR A 98 6.12 10.31 -2.99
C THR A 98 5.85 9.50 -4.26
N ASN A 99 6.34 9.99 -5.40
CA ASN A 99 6.39 9.29 -6.67
C ASN A 99 7.85 9.20 -7.13
N SER A 100 8.47 8.04 -6.87
CA SER A 100 9.89 7.81 -7.14
C SER A 100 10.23 7.75 -8.63
N ILE A 101 9.27 7.35 -9.48
CA ILE A 101 9.47 7.28 -10.94
C ILE A 101 9.51 8.68 -11.54
N ALA A 102 8.64 9.57 -11.06
CA ALA A 102 8.60 10.96 -11.49
C ALA A 102 9.62 11.85 -10.75
N GLY A 103 10.40 11.30 -9.82
CA GLY A 103 11.35 12.06 -9.00
C GLY A 103 10.69 13.07 -8.04
N LEU A 104 9.45 12.82 -7.63
CA LEU A 104 8.70 13.70 -6.71
C LEU A 104 8.75 13.14 -5.29
N GLY A 105 9.35 13.90 -4.37
CA GLY A 105 9.65 13.42 -3.03
C GLY A 105 10.81 12.42 -3.00
N ARG A 106 11.05 11.79 -1.85
CA ARG A 106 12.10 10.78 -1.67
C ARG A 106 11.73 9.75 -0.62
N LEU A 107 12.40 8.60 -0.66
CA LEU A 107 12.32 7.63 0.43
C LEU A 107 12.91 8.22 1.71
N LEU A 108 12.31 7.85 2.83
CA LEU A 108 12.87 8.11 4.16
C LEU A 108 14.09 7.21 4.39
N VAL A 109 15.08 7.75 5.07
CA VAL A 109 16.31 7.04 5.46
C VAL A 109 16.58 7.24 6.94
N ALA A 110 17.39 6.36 7.53
CA ALA A 110 17.80 6.49 8.92
C ALA A 110 18.45 7.86 9.17
N GLY A 111 18.04 8.51 10.25
CA GLY A 111 18.48 9.87 10.61
C GLY A 111 17.57 10.99 10.09
N ASP A 112 16.59 10.68 9.24
CA ASP A 112 15.56 11.65 8.89
C ASP A 112 14.69 12.02 10.09
N ARG A 113 14.28 13.29 10.13
CA ARG A 113 13.32 13.81 11.11
C ARG A 113 12.07 14.26 10.38
N ILE A 114 10.91 13.85 10.89
CA ILE A 114 9.61 14.25 10.36
C ILE A 114 8.98 15.24 11.34
N GLY A 115 8.77 16.47 10.87
CA GLY A 115 8.01 17.47 11.61
C GLY A 115 6.51 17.21 11.53
N PHE A 116 5.77 17.79 12.47
CA PHE A 116 4.32 17.75 12.49
C PHE A 116 3.75 19.16 12.66
N GLY A 117 2.71 19.45 11.89
CA GLY A 117 1.96 20.70 11.94
C GLY A 117 0.73 20.59 12.84
N GLU A 118 -0.37 21.17 12.37
CA GLU A 118 -1.63 21.25 13.11
C GLU A 118 -2.19 19.88 13.47
N GLU A 119 -2.81 19.80 14.65
CA GLU A 119 -3.55 18.61 15.08
C GLU A 119 -4.86 18.52 14.30
N ALA A 120 -5.17 17.31 13.81
CA ALA A 120 -6.41 17.04 13.12
C ALA A 120 -7.60 17.00 14.10
N PRO A 121 -8.78 17.55 13.73
CA PRO A 121 -9.96 17.51 14.58
C PRO A 121 -10.38 16.08 14.92
N ARG A 122 -10.50 15.77 16.21
CA ARG A 122 -10.84 14.42 16.69
C ARG A 122 -12.35 14.15 16.68
N ARG A 123 -12.71 12.92 16.33
CA ARG A 123 -14.07 12.36 16.35
C ARG A 123 -14.05 10.96 16.95
N ALA A 124 -15.18 10.49 17.45
CA ALA A 124 -15.29 9.10 17.86
C ALA A 124 -15.16 8.18 16.65
N ALA A 125 -14.34 7.13 16.76
CA ALA A 125 -14.10 6.21 15.67
C ALA A 125 -14.08 4.75 16.16
N PRO A 126 -14.62 3.83 15.35
CA PRO A 126 -14.61 2.41 15.67
C PRO A 126 -13.20 1.84 15.59
N HIS A 127 -12.95 0.79 16.36
CA HIS A 127 -11.73 -0.02 16.24
C HIS A 127 -11.79 -0.84 14.95
N PRO A 128 -10.77 -0.77 14.07
CA PRO A 128 -10.70 -1.61 12.88
C PRO A 128 -10.46 -3.05 13.30
N ARG A 129 -11.09 -4.00 12.60
CA ARG A 129 -10.75 -5.43 12.75
C ARG A 129 -9.69 -5.78 11.74
N LEU A 130 -8.59 -6.39 12.19
CA LEU A 130 -7.66 -7.06 11.28
C LEU A 130 -8.44 -8.11 10.51
N THR A 131 -8.51 -7.96 9.20
CA THR A 131 -9.13 -8.95 8.33
C THR A 131 -8.00 -9.53 7.51
N PRO A 132 -7.65 -10.81 7.71
CA PRO A 132 -6.70 -11.48 6.85
C PRO A 132 -7.12 -11.32 5.38
N PRO A 133 -6.16 -11.35 4.44
CA PRO A 133 -6.50 -11.34 3.03
C PRO A 133 -7.48 -12.49 2.75
N GLY A 134 -8.55 -12.18 2.02
CA GLY A 134 -9.52 -13.20 1.64
C GLY A 134 -8.85 -14.26 0.77
N GLU A 135 -9.17 -15.53 1.02
CA GLU A 135 -8.88 -16.62 0.10
C GLU A 135 -9.93 -16.55 -1.01
N GLY A 136 -9.57 -15.99 -2.17
CA GLY A 136 -10.52 -15.85 -3.27
C GLY A 136 -9.96 -15.18 -4.51
N ALA A 137 -10.70 -15.33 -5.61
CA ALA A 137 -10.35 -14.72 -6.88
C ALA A 137 -10.49 -13.19 -6.82
N ILE A 138 -9.58 -12.50 -7.52
CA ILE A 138 -9.73 -11.07 -7.80
C ILE A 138 -10.80 -10.95 -8.90
N ARG A 139 -11.87 -10.22 -8.62
CA ARG A 139 -12.91 -9.94 -9.61
C ARG A 139 -12.39 -8.93 -10.62
N ILE A 140 -12.63 -9.21 -11.90
CA ILE A 140 -12.27 -8.35 -13.01
C ILE A 140 -13.51 -7.93 -13.80
N ILE A 141 -13.34 -6.87 -14.58
CA ILE A 141 -14.30 -6.47 -15.62
C ILE A 141 -13.54 -6.51 -16.94
N TRP A 142 -14.13 -7.11 -17.97
CA TRP A 142 -13.52 -7.14 -19.28
C TRP A 142 -13.37 -5.73 -19.85
N GLY A 143 -12.14 -5.35 -20.15
CA GLY A 143 -11.79 -4.05 -20.70
C GLY A 143 -11.90 -4.01 -22.23
N LEU A 144 -11.53 -2.85 -22.79
CA LEU A 144 -11.64 -2.52 -24.21
C LEU A 144 -10.99 -3.57 -25.14
N HIS A 145 -9.87 -4.16 -24.73
CA HIS A 145 -9.10 -5.08 -25.58
C HIS A 145 -9.47 -6.55 -25.38
N ALA A 146 -10.44 -6.87 -24.51
CA ALA A 146 -10.78 -8.25 -24.19
C ALA A 146 -11.21 -9.05 -25.43
N ASP A 147 -11.94 -8.42 -26.36
CA ASP A 147 -12.39 -9.06 -27.60
C ASP A 147 -11.28 -9.29 -28.64
N SER A 148 -10.06 -8.81 -28.38
CA SER A 148 -8.88 -9.21 -29.17
C SER A 148 -8.45 -10.64 -28.87
N PHE A 149 -8.92 -11.21 -27.75
CA PHE A 149 -8.69 -12.60 -27.38
C PHE A 149 -9.92 -13.44 -27.69
N ASP A 150 -9.69 -14.64 -28.21
CA ASP A 150 -10.78 -15.58 -28.46
C ASP A 150 -11.46 -16.05 -27.16
N ARG A 151 -12.56 -16.78 -27.31
CA ARG A 151 -13.35 -17.25 -26.17
C ARG A 151 -12.55 -18.20 -25.27
N ASP A 152 -11.73 -19.06 -25.86
CA ASP A 152 -10.95 -20.06 -25.12
C ASP A 152 -9.90 -19.38 -24.24
N THR A 153 -9.13 -18.44 -24.80
CA THR A 153 -8.13 -17.65 -24.08
C THR A 153 -8.75 -16.89 -22.91
N ARG A 154 -9.89 -16.22 -23.15
CA ARG A 154 -10.60 -15.49 -22.07
C ARG A 154 -11.11 -16.41 -20.97
N GLN A 155 -11.58 -17.62 -21.32
CA GLN A 155 -12.03 -18.60 -20.34
C GLN A 155 -10.85 -19.11 -19.52
N ARG A 156 -9.74 -19.49 -20.17
CA ARG A 156 -8.52 -19.91 -19.51
C ARG A 156 -7.95 -18.83 -18.58
N PHE A 157 -8.03 -17.55 -18.96
CA PHE A 157 -7.56 -16.44 -18.12
C PHE A 157 -8.25 -16.38 -16.75
N VAL A 158 -9.53 -16.74 -16.66
CA VAL A 158 -10.29 -16.68 -15.40
C VAL A 158 -10.31 -18.02 -14.65
N GLU A 159 -9.93 -19.12 -15.30
CA GLU A 159 -9.90 -20.46 -14.72
C GLU A 159 -8.50 -20.89 -14.26
N GLU A 160 -7.45 -20.47 -14.97
CA GLU A 160 -6.06 -20.84 -14.68
C GLU A 160 -5.43 -19.94 -13.60
N PRO A 161 -4.63 -20.51 -12.69
CA PRO A 161 -3.95 -19.72 -11.67
C PRO A 161 -2.72 -18.98 -12.23
N PHE A 162 -2.62 -17.70 -11.89
CA PHE A 162 -1.43 -16.88 -12.12
C PHE A 162 -0.64 -16.71 -10.82
N ARG A 163 0.69 -16.74 -10.91
CA ARG A 163 1.55 -16.53 -9.74
C ARG A 163 2.10 -15.11 -9.72
N VAL A 164 1.97 -14.43 -8.58
CA VAL A 164 2.67 -13.15 -8.34
C VAL A 164 4.18 -13.38 -8.42
N SER A 165 4.85 -12.68 -9.34
CA SER A 165 6.31 -12.73 -9.44
C SER A 165 6.98 -11.81 -8.42
N ALA A 166 8.29 -11.98 -8.23
CA ALA A 166 9.10 -11.06 -7.41
C ALA A 166 9.30 -9.67 -8.07
N ARG A 167 8.94 -9.51 -9.36
CA ARG A 167 9.02 -8.22 -10.07
C ARG A 167 7.74 -7.44 -9.79
N MET A 168 7.77 -6.70 -8.69
CA MET A 168 6.66 -5.90 -8.20
C MET A 168 7.19 -4.58 -7.66
N ASP A 169 6.56 -3.48 -8.08
CA ASP A 169 6.81 -2.16 -7.55
C ASP A 169 5.49 -1.36 -7.49
N ARG A 170 5.59 -0.03 -7.46
CA ARG A 170 4.42 0.86 -7.41
C ARG A 170 3.75 1.06 -8.77
N MET A 171 4.42 0.76 -9.88
CA MET A 171 3.86 0.85 -11.22
C MET A 171 3.01 -0.37 -11.54
N GLY A 172 3.44 -1.54 -11.10
CA GLY A 172 2.75 -2.76 -11.40
C GLY A 172 3.28 -3.99 -10.69
N LEU A 173 2.50 -5.05 -10.81
CA LEU A 173 2.81 -6.37 -10.33
C LEU A 173 2.81 -7.29 -11.55
N ARG A 174 3.92 -7.98 -11.79
CA ARG A 174 3.98 -8.96 -12.88
C ARG A 174 3.49 -10.32 -12.42
N LEU A 175 2.61 -10.91 -13.23
CA LEU A 175 2.09 -12.25 -13.05
C LEU A 175 2.87 -13.24 -13.94
N GLU A 176 3.17 -14.41 -13.40
CA GLU A 176 3.73 -15.53 -14.15
C GLU A 176 2.59 -16.35 -14.75
N ASP A 177 2.50 -16.36 -16.08
CA ASP A 177 1.62 -17.23 -16.85
C ASP A 177 2.25 -18.62 -17.06
N ARG A 178 2.16 -19.47 -16.03
CA ARG A 178 2.74 -20.82 -16.07
C ARG A 178 1.96 -21.77 -16.97
N ALA A 179 0.65 -21.55 -17.13
CA ALA A 179 -0.21 -22.33 -17.99
C ALA A 179 -0.05 -21.95 -19.47
N GLY A 180 0.64 -20.84 -19.78
CA GLY A 180 0.83 -20.35 -21.14
C GLY A 180 -0.49 -19.96 -21.79
N VAL A 181 -1.39 -19.33 -21.03
CA VAL A 181 -2.67 -18.78 -21.53
C VAL A 181 -2.42 -17.80 -22.68
N PHE A 182 -1.39 -16.96 -22.58
CA PHE A 182 -1.09 -15.91 -23.56
C PHE A 182 0.15 -16.20 -24.42
N ARG A 183 0.76 -17.39 -24.31
CA ARG A 183 2.02 -17.75 -24.97
C ARG A 183 2.00 -17.61 -26.50
N GLU A 184 0.86 -17.89 -27.12
CA GLU A 184 0.69 -17.84 -28.57
C GLU A 184 0.23 -16.47 -29.09
N GLN A 185 -0.09 -15.56 -28.17
CA GLN A 185 -0.54 -14.21 -28.51
C GLN A 185 0.66 -13.39 -28.97
N ARG A 186 0.71 -13.11 -30.27
CA ARG A 186 1.76 -12.26 -30.85
C ARG A 186 1.34 -10.81 -30.73
N VAL A 187 2.30 -9.98 -30.28
CA VAL A 187 2.27 -8.51 -30.21
C VAL A 187 1.08 -7.91 -30.95
N LEU A 188 0.04 -7.58 -30.20
CA LEU A 188 -1.03 -6.74 -30.70
C LEU A 188 -0.38 -5.36 -30.90
N SER A 189 -0.28 -4.89 -32.14
CA SER A 189 0.17 -3.54 -32.48
C SER A 189 -0.90 -2.53 -32.03
N LEU A 190 -1.06 -2.43 -30.71
CA LEU A 190 -1.98 -1.51 -30.07
C LEU A 190 -1.35 -0.13 -30.08
N VAL A 191 -2.15 0.85 -30.48
CA VAL A 191 -1.81 2.26 -30.26
C VAL A 191 -1.80 2.50 -28.75
N SER A 192 -0.94 3.40 -28.29
CA SER A 192 -0.90 3.78 -26.86
C SER A 192 -2.27 4.26 -26.40
N ASP A 193 -2.73 3.69 -25.28
CA ASP A 193 -3.99 4.05 -24.63
C ASP A 193 -3.74 4.43 -23.17
N ALA A 194 -4.70 5.14 -22.58
CA ALA A 194 -4.69 5.48 -21.17
C ALA A 194 -4.89 4.22 -20.31
N ILE A 195 -4.14 4.14 -19.21
CA ILE A 195 -4.22 3.04 -18.26
C ILE A 195 -4.52 3.58 -16.86
N VAL A 196 -5.18 2.77 -16.05
CA VAL A 196 -5.52 3.09 -14.66
C VAL A 196 -5.07 1.98 -13.71
N PRO A 197 -4.85 2.28 -12.41
CA PRO A 197 -4.55 1.25 -11.43
C PRO A 197 -5.62 0.16 -11.41
N GLY A 198 -5.19 -1.09 -11.60
CA GLY A 198 -6.08 -2.25 -11.68
C GLY A 198 -6.22 -2.81 -13.10
N ASP A 199 -5.78 -2.08 -14.14
CA ASP A 199 -5.71 -2.63 -15.48
C ASP A 199 -4.73 -3.81 -15.54
N ILE A 200 -5.17 -4.90 -16.17
CA ILE A 200 -4.34 -6.09 -16.42
C ILE A 200 -3.87 -6.03 -17.86
N GLN A 201 -2.57 -5.80 -18.05
CA GLN A 201 -1.95 -5.68 -19.36
C GLN A 201 -1.26 -6.98 -19.72
N ILE A 202 -1.54 -7.48 -20.93
CA ILE A 202 -0.84 -8.62 -21.51
C ILE A 202 0.31 -8.07 -22.36
N LEU A 203 1.54 -8.31 -21.92
CA LEU A 203 2.72 -7.81 -22.60
C LEU A 203 3.03 -8.65 -23.85
N GLY A 204 3.78 -8.06 -24.78
CA GLY A 204 4.11 -8.69 -26.06
C GLY A 204 4.95 -9.96 -25.97
N ASP A 205 5.48 -10.29 -24.79
CA ASP A 205 6.16 -11.57 -24.50
C ASP A 205 5.21 -12.63 -23.89
N GLY A 206 3.91 -12.36 -23.85
CA GLY A 206 2.87 -13.30 -23.42
C GLY A 206 2.74 -13.45 -21.91
N THR A 207 3.02 -12.39 -21.14
CA THR A 207 2.87 -12.34 -19.67
C THR A 207 2.01 -11.19 -19.20
#